data_AF-A0A2N4SS67-F1
#
_entry.id   AF-A0A2N4SS67-F1
#
_cell.length_a   1.000
_cell.length_b   1.000
_cell.length_c   1.000
_cell.angle_alpha   90.00
_cell.angle_beta   90.00
_cell.angle_gamma   90.00
#
_symmetry.space_group_name_H-M   'P 1'
#
loop_
_entity.id
_entity.type
_entity.pdbx_description
1 polymer ?
#
loop_
_entity_poly.entity_id
_entity_poly.type
_entity_poly.pdbx_seq_one_letter_code
_entity_poly.pdbx_strand_id
1 'polypeptide(L)'
;MKTAGRLALGVLAWVTVVPLVGLLCMWLGRSFFDSPEASRVTIYVIEAINIGAAAWLYWYAVPSVPHWGRRVAYFIAFVVLMVLASALAVFAVKLLFVVLVMFLR
;
A
#
# COMPACT_ATOMS: atom_id res chain seq x y z
N MET A 1 15.57 17.99 -4.54
CA MET A 1 14.27 18.16 -3.84
C MET A 1 14.49 18.11 -2.34
N LYS A 2 13.78 18.94 -1.56
CA LYS A 2 13.78 18.87 -0.09
C LYS A 2 13.22 17.51 0.39
N THR A 3 13.67 17.03 1.54
CA THR A 3 13.29 15.74 2.14
C THR A 3 11.77 15.54 2.23
N ALA A 4 11.03 16.60 2.59
CA ALA A 4 9.57 16.60 2.64
C ALA A 4 8.92 16.27 1.27
N GLY A 5 9.47 16.78 0.16
CA GLY A 5 8.94 16.51 -1.17
C GLY A 5 9.18 15.07 -1.63
N ARG A 6 10.32 14.48 -1.25
CA ARG A 6 10.61 13.05 -1.53
C ARG A 6 9.67 12.14 -0.76
N LEU A 7 9.39 12.48 0.51
CA LEU A 7 8.42 11.76 1.33
C LEU A 7 7.01 11.87 0.74
N ALA A 8 6.57 13.09 0.39
CA ALA A 8 5.24 13.30 -0.18
C ALA A 8 5.05 12.53 -1.49
N LEU A 9 6.02 12.58 -2.42
CA LEU A 9 5.96 11.79 -3.65
C LEU A 9 5.99 10.28 -3.37
N GLY A 10 6.80 9.84 -2.40
CA GLY A 10 6.86 8.43 -1.99
C GLY A 10 5.50 7.94 -1.46
N VAL A 11 4.84 8.74 -0.63
CA VAL A 11 3.50 8.44 -0.10
C VAL A 11 2.44 8.48 -1.20
N LEU A 12 2.50 9.44 -2.14
CA LEU A 12 1.57 9.50 -3.26
C LEU A 12 1.73 8.33 -4.22
N ALA A 13 2.98 7.97 -4.55
CA ALA A 13 3.28 6.78 -5.34
C ALA A 13 2.80 5.51 -4.63
N TRP A 14 2.96 5.45 -3.30
CA TRP A 14 2.47 4.35 -2.49
C TRP A 14 0.96 4.15 -2.60
N VAL A 15 0.22 5.21 -2.29
CA VAL A 15 -1.24 5.18 -2.21
C VAL A 15 -1.89 4.96 -3.59
N THR A 16 -1.16 5.20 -4.68
CA THR A 16 -1.60 4.88 -6.04
C THR A 16 -1.23 3.48 -6.50
N VAL A 17 -0.01 3.01 -6.19
CA VAL A 17 0.45 1.66 -6.58
C VAL A 17 -0.32 0.56 -5.86
N VAL A 18 -0.62 0.72 -4.56
CA VAL A 18 -1.31 -0.34 -3.79
C VAL A 18 -2.71 -0.67 -4.35
N PRO A 19 -3.58 0.31 -4.67
CA PRO A 19 -4.85 0.03 -5.34
C PRO A 19 -4.69 -0.63 -6.71
N LEU A 20 -3.70 -0.20 -7.51
CA LEU A 20 -3.46 -0.79 -8.83
C LEU A 20 -3.01 -2.26 -8.73
N VAL A 21 -2.12 -2.57 -7.78
CA VAL A 21 -1.73 -3.96 -7.48
C VAL A 21 -2.94 -4.76 -6.99
N GLY A 22 -3.77 -4.20 -6.11
CA GLY A 22 -4.99 -4.84 -5.66
C GLY A 22 -5.97 -5.17 -6.78
N LEU A 23 -6.16 -4.24 -7.73
CA LEU A 23 -6.97 -4.46 -8.94
C LEU A 23 -6.36 -5.52 -9.86
N LEU A 24 -5.06 -5.45 -10.10
CA LEU A 24 -4.34 -6.43 -10.91
C LEU A 24 -4.48 -7.83 -10.32
N CYS A 25 -4.37 -7.98 -9.00
CA CYS A 25 -4.50 -9.27 -8.33
C CYS A 25 -5.92 -9.79 -8.28
N MET A 26 -6.94 -8.91 -8.20
CA MET A 26 -8.33 -9.34 -8.39
C MET A 26 -8.58 -9.83 -9.82
N TRP A 27 -7.97 -9.19 -10.82
CA TRP A 27 -8.06 -9.59 -12.22
C TRP A 27 -7.33 -10.91 -12.48
N LEU A 28 -6.05 -11.02 -12.10
CA LEU A 28 -5.24 -12.24 -12.21
C LEU A 28 -5.82 -13.39 -11.37
N GLY A 29 -6.36 -13.09 -10.18
CA GLY A 29 -7.07 -14.02 -9.30
C GLY A 29 -8.19 -14.77 -10.01
N ARG A 30 -9.00 -14.04 -10.81
CA ARG A 30 -10.08 -14.64 -11.60
C ARG A 30 -9.61 -15.43 -12.82
N SER A 31 -8.37 -15.23 -13.27
CA SER A 31 -7.88 -15.79 -14.54
C SER A 31 -6.85 -16.91 -14.39
N PHE A 32 -6.13 -16.96 -13.27
CA PHE A 32 -4.99 -17.87 -13.08
C PHE A 32 -4.97 -18.61 -11.74
N PHE A 33 -5.67 -18.13 -10.72
CA PHE A 33 -5.64 -18.70 -9.36
C PHE A 33 -6.98 -19.35 -9.02
N ASP A 34 -7.22 -20.54 -9.58
CA ASP A 34 -8.46 -21.30 -9.36
C ASP A 34 -8.58 -21.89 -7.94
N SER A 35 -7.50 -21.89 -7.14
CA SER A 35 -7.52 -22.40 -5.77
C SER A 35 -7.58 -21.28 -4.72
N PRO A 36 -8.40 -21.43 -3.65
CA PRO A 36 -8.41 -20.53 -2.52
C PRO A 36 -7.04 -20.37 -1.85
N GLU A 37 -6.21 -21.42 -1.84
CA GLU A 37 -4.86 -21.37 -1.28
C GLU A 37 -3.94 -20.43 -2.08
N ALA A 38 -3.93 -20.54 -3.41
CA ALA A 38 -3.08 -19.69 -4.25
C ALA A 38 -3.46 -18.21 -4.19
N SER A 39 -4.76 -17.92 -4.04
CA SER A 39 -5.26 -16.57 -3.79
C SER A 39 -4.75 -15.99 -2.47
N ARG A 40 -4.78 -16.77 -1.37
CA ARG A 40 -4.24 -16.33 -0.06
C ARG A 40 -2.74 -16.09 -0.10
N VAL A 41 -1.98 -17.00 -0.72
CA VAL A 41 -0.52 -16.84 -0.85
C VAL A 41 -0.19 -15.55 -1.60
N THR A 42 -0.92 -15.27 -2.68
CA THR A 42 -0.76 -14.03 -3.45
C THR A 42 -1.03 -12.80 -2.60
N ILE A 43 -2.10 -12.80 -1.79
CA ILE A 43 -2.41 -11.70 -0.85
C ILE A 43 -1.27 -11.49 0.14
N TYR A 44 -0.76 -12.56 0.78
CA TYR A 44 0.33 -12.44 1.74
C TYR A 44 1.63 -11.92 1.13
N VAL A 45 1.97 -12.35 -0.10
CA VAL A 45 3.15 -11.85 -0.81
C VAL A 45 3.03 -10.35 -1.08
N ILE A 46 1.86 -9.88 -1.51
CA ILE A 46 1.60 -8.46 -1.74
C ILE A 46 1.69 -7.66 -0.45
N GLU A 47 1.10 -8.16 0.65
CA GLU A 47 1.21 -7.53 1.96
C GLU A 47 2.66 -7.43 2.42
N ALA A 48 3.46 -8.49 2.25
CA ALA A 48 4.87 -8.50 2.60
C ALA A 48 5.68 -7.48 1.77
N ILE A 49 5.44 -7.40 0.46
CA ILE A 49 6.06 -6.39 -0.43
C ILE A 49 5.66 -4.98 0.02
N ASN A 50 4.39 -4.78 0.37
CA ASN A 50 3.90 -3.49 0.86
C ASN A 50 4.53 -3.10 2.21
N ILE A 51 4.69 -4.04 3.14
CA ILE A 51 5.37 -3.72 4.40
C ILE A 51 6.85 -3.39 4.14
N GLY A 52 7.52 -4.18 3.31
CA GLY A 52 8.93 -3.99 2.96
C GLY A 52 9.20 -2.65 2.29
N ALA A 53 8.36 -2.23 1.35
CA ALA A 53 8.56 -0.97 0.65
C ALA A 53 8.12 0.26 1.46
N ALA A 54 7.14 0.15 2.38
CA ALA A 54 6.85 1.19 3.37
C ALA A 54 8.03 1.37 4.34
N ALA A 55 8.64 0.25 4.77
CA ALA A 55 9.85 0.27 5.59
C ALA A 55 11.03 0.93 4.87
N TRP A 56 11.21 0.62 3.58
CA TRP A 56 12.21 1.25 2.73
C TRP A 56 11.99 2.77 2.61
N LEU A 57 10.76 3.20 2.34
CA LEU A 57 10.40 4.63 2.27
C LEU A 57 10.73 5.36 3.56
N TYR A 58 10.40 4.78 4.72
CA TYR A 58 10.76 5.36 6.00
C TYR A 58 12.27 5.53 6.12
N TRP A 59 13.04 4.49 5.81
CA TRP A 59 14.48 4.49 6.02
C TRP A 59 15.24 5.48 5.13
N TYR A 60 14.75 5.71 3.92
CA TYR A 60 15.38 6.60 2.93
C TYR A 60 14.87 8.04 2.95
N ALA A 61 13.60 8.25 3.30
CA ALA A 61 12.96 9.56 3.18
C ALA A 61 12.69 10.26 4.52
N VAL A 62 12.66 9.52 5.64
CA VAL A 62 12.45 10.13 6.97
C VAL A 62 13.81 10.43 7.62
N PRO A 63 14.08 11.68 8.02
CA PRO A 63 15.30 12.03 8.72
C PRO A 63 15.53 11.19 9.98
N SER A 64 16.77 10.78 10.22
CA SER A 64 17.13 10.02 11.42
C SER A 64 17.00 10.86 12.68
N VAL A 65 16.33 10.32 13.70
CA VAL A 65 16.34 10.88 15.06
C VAL A 65 17.51 10.32 15.88
N PRO A 66 18.10 11.09 16.82
CA PRO A 66 19.29 10.69 17.58
C PRO A 66 19.07 9.46 18.48
N HIS A 67 17.83 9.21 18.89
CA HIS A 67 17.50 8.13 19.81
C HIS A 67 16.90 6.94 19.06
N TRP A 68 17.59 5.78 19.14
CA TRP A 68 17.18 4.57 18.42
C TRP A 68 15.75 4.12 18.77
N GLY A 69 15.37 4.13 20.05
CA GLY A 69 14.02 3.78 20.48
C GLY A 69 12.92 4.66 19.85
N ARG A 70 13.16 5.97 19.74
CA ARG A 70 12.22 6.89 19.06
C ARG A 70 12.15 6.64 17.56
N ARG A 71 13.28 6.30 16.93
CA ARG A 71 13.33 5.93 15.50
C ARG A 71 12.48 4.70 15.21
N VAL A 72 12.60 3.66 16.04
CA VAL A 72 11.81 2.43 15.91
C VAL A 72 10.32 2.71 16.13
N ALA A 73 9.96 3.52 17.13
CA ALA A 73 8.56 3.89 17.36
C ALA A 73 7.93 4.63 16.17
N TYR A 74 8.65 5.59 15.59
CA TYR A 74 8.20 6.31 14.39
C TYR A 74 8.17 5.44 13.15
N PHE A 75 9.09 4.48 13.01
CA PHE A 75 9.06 3.49 11.95
C PHE A 75 7.77 2.67 12.00
N ILE A 76 7.44 2.11 13.17
CA ILE A 76 6.21 1.32 13.36
C ILE A 76 4.98 2.17 13.06
N ALA A 77 4.91 3.37 13.63
CA ALA A 77 3.79 4.29 13.39
C ALA A 77 3.64 4.65 11.90
N PHE A 78 4.75 4.87 11.19
CA PHE A 78 4.75 5.16 9.77
C PHE A 78 4.24 3.97 8.95
N VAL A 79 4.75 2.76 9.20
CA VAL A 79 4.29 1.55 8.47
C VAL A 79 2.80 1.33 8.69
N VAL A 80 2.32 1.43 9.93
CA VAL A 80 0.88 1.32 10.26
C VAL A 80 0.06 2.37 9.51
N LEU A 81 0.50 3.63 9.52
CA LEU A 81 -0.19 4.72 8.81
C LEU A 81 -0.26 4.45 7.30
N MET A 82 0.82 3.96 6.71
CA MET A 82 0.88 3.63 5.28
C MET A 82 -0.05 2.47 4.91
N VAL A 83 -0.13 1.45 5.75
CA VAL A 83 -1.08 0.34 5.59
C VAL A 83 -2.52 0.85 5.65
N LEU A 84 -2.85 1.68 6.65
CA LEU A 84 -4.19 2.27 6.78
C LEU A 84 -4.56 3.16 5.59
N ALA A 85 -3.64 4.03 5.16
CA ALA A 85 -3.85 4.89 4.00
C ALA A 85 -4.10 4.07 2.72
N SER A 86 -3.37 2.96 2.56
CA SER A 86 -3.54 2.05 1.43
C SER A 86 -4.89 1.33 1.46
N ALA A 87 -5.32 0.86 2.64
CA ALA A 87 -6.62 0.22 2.81
C ALA A 87 -7.78 1.17 2.47
N LEU A 88 -7.68 2.43 2.91
CA LEU A 88 -8.65 3.49 2.57
C LEU A 88 -8.68 3.77 1.06
N ALA A 89 -7.52 3.84 0.40
CA ALA A 89 -7.46 4.05 -1.04
C ALA A 89 -8.05 2.88 -1.83
N VAL A 90 -7.76 1.64 -1.44
CA VAL A 90 -8.39 0.45 -2.03
C VAL A 90 -9.90 0.48 -1.84
N PHE A 91 -10.39 0.85 -0.66
CA PHE A 91 -11.82 0.97 -0.39
C PHE A 91 -12.47 2.05 -1.27
N ALA A 92 -11.85 3.23 -1.39
CA ALA A 92 -12.34 4.32 -2.23
C ALA A 92 -12.41 3.93 -3.71
N VAL A 93 -11.38 3.24 -4.22
CA VAL A 93 -11.36 2.74 -5.61
C VAL A 93 -12.45 1.71 -5.85
N LYS A 94 -12.66 0.77 -4.91
CA LYS A 94 -13.76 -0.21 -5.00
C LYS A 94 -15.13 0.47 -4.99
N LEU A 95 -15.33 1.45 -4.10
CA LEU A 95 -16.57 2.22 -4.03
C LEU A 95 -16.83 2.97 -5.34
N LEU A 96 -15.81 3.66 -5.87
CA LEU A 96 -15.88 4.35 -7.16
C LEU A 96 -16.25 3.40 -8.30
N PHE A 97 -15.63 2.22 -8.34
CA PHE A 97 -15.95 1.20 -9.35
C PHE A 97 -17.42 0.75 -9.25
N VAL A 98 -17.91 0.47 -8.04
CA VAL A 98 -19.32 0.08 -7.83
C VAL A 98 -20.27 1.19 -8.29
N VAL A 99 -19.98 2.43 -7.90
CA VAL A 99 -20.76 3.61 -8.31
C VAL A 99 -20.77 3.74 -9.84
N LEU A 100 -19.61 3.67 -10.49
CA LEU A 100 -19.51 3.74 -11.95
C LEU A 100 -20.34 2.64 -12.63
N VAL A 101 -20.26 1.39 -12.16
CA VAL A 101 -21.03 0.27 -12.71
C VAL A 101 -22.54 0.46 -12.52
N MET A 102 -22.98 1.07 -11.40
CA MET A 102 -24.39 1.36 -11.16
C MET A 102 -24.94 2.49 -12.03
N PHE A 103 -24.13 3.54 -12.31
CA PHE A 103 -24.56 4.69 -13.13
C PHE A 103 -24.36 4.50 -14.64
N LEU A 104 -23.50 3.55 -15.07
CA LEU A 104 -23.27 3.22 -16.48
C LEU A 104 -24.10 2.02 -16.98
N ARG A 105 -24.97 1.47 -16.14
CA ARG A 105 -26.02 0.50 -16.51
C ARG A 105 -27.33 1.23 -16.78
#